data_AF-A0A1G6WDU4-F1
#
_entry.id   AF-A0A1G6WDU4-F1
#
_cell.length_a   1.000
_cell.length_b   1.000
_cell.length_c   1.000
_cell.angle_alpha   90.00
_cell.angle_beta   90.00
_cell.angle_gamma   90.00
#
_symmetry.space_group_name_H-M   'P 1'
#
loop_
_entity.id
_entity.type
_entity.pdbx_description
1 polymer ?
#
loop_
_entity_poly.entity_id
_entity_poly.type
_entity_poly.pdbx_seq_one_letter_code
_entity_poly.pdbx_strand_id
1 'polypeptide(L)'
;MAQPDPMLWRWAVMLVLLAGKTLPLVAVKVIRTPRYKINTESRAAASASIAIGAKTLSEGALSTAIGVQSSSSGVASSAFGIGASASEKCHGCY
;
A
#
# COMPACT_ATOMS: atom_id res chain seq x y z
N MET A 1 54.35 -25.59 44.70
CA MET A 1 53.46 -25.21 43.57
C MET A 1 52.72 -26.45 43.11
N ALA A 2 51.48 -26.65 43.59
CA ALA A 2 50.64 -27.78 43.19
C ALA A 2 49.91 -27.42 41.89
N GLN A 3 50.01 -28.26 40.87
CA GLN A 3 49.32 -28.08 39.59
C GLN A 3 47.82 -28.38 39.77
N PRO A 4 46.91 -27.54 39.25
CA PRO A 4 45.48 -27.77 39.37
C PRO A 4 45.04 -29.02 38.59
N ASP A 5 44.17 -29.81 39.21
CA ASP A 5 43.63 -31.07 38.75
C ASP A 5 42.79 -30.91 37.47
N PRO A 6 43.11 -31.63 36.36
CA PRO A 6 42.49 -31.43 35.04
C PRO A 6 41.02 -31.88 34.97
N MET A 7 40.52 -32.56 36.02
CA MET A 7 39.13 -32.97 36.10
C MET A 7 38.20 -31.82 36.45
N LEU A 8 38.64 -30.85 37.26
CA LEU A 8 37.80 -29.74 37.71
C LEU A 8 37.24 -28.94 36.53
N TRP A 9 38.05 -28.73 35.49
CA TRP A 9 37.63 -28.01 34.28
C TRP A 9 36.62 -28.80 33.45
N ARG A 10 36.78 -30.13 33.37
CA ARG A 10 35.83 -31.01 32.66
C ARG A 10 34.47 -31.04 33.37
N TRP A 11 34.48 -31.07 34.70
CA TRP A 11 33.28 -30.99 35.52
C TRP A 11 32.59 -29.63 35.43
N ALA A 12 33.35 -28.54 35.43
CA ALA A 12 32.81 -27.20 35.24
C ALA A 12 32.13 -27.02 33.87
N VAL A 13 32.74 -27.55 32.80
CA VAL A 13 32.15 -27.51 31.45
C VAL A 13 30.88 -28.36 31.37
N MET A 14 30.85 -29.54 31.99
CA MET A 14 29.65 -30.39 32.08
C MET A 14 28.51 -29.69 32.84
N LEU A 15 28.82 -28.97 33.92
CA LEU A 15 27.81 -28.23 34.70
C LEU A 15 27.19 -27.08 33.89
N VAL A 16 28.00 -26.38 33.09
CA VAL A 16 27.52 -25.30 32.20
C VAL A 16 26.67 -25.84 31.05
N LEU A 17 26.97 -27.05 30.55
CA LEU A 17 26.18 -27.71 29.51
C LEU A 17 24.88 -28.34 30.03
N LEU A 18 24.86 -28.86 31.26
CA LEU A 18 23.63 -29.34 31.91
C LEU A 18 22.71 -28.21 32.35
N ALA A 19 23.26 -27.03 32.69
CA ALA A 19 22.49 -25.83 32.96
C ALA A 19 21.98 -25.22 31.66
N GLY A 20 21.02 -25.90 31.01
CA GLY A 20 20.34 -25.46 29.80
C GLY A 20 19.84 -24.03 29.96
N LYS A 21 20.53 -23.08 29.33
CA LYS A 21 20.15 -21.67 29.33
C LYS A 21 18.95 -21.49 28.42
N THR A 22 17.76 -21.61 28.99
CA THR A 22 16.50 -21.24 28.33
C THR A 22 16.46 -19.72 28.19
N LEU A 23 16.91 -19.23 27.03
CA LEU A 23 16.70 -17.83 26.64
C LEU A 23 15.19 -17.62 26.48
N PRO A 24 14.57 -16.65 27.18
CA PRO A 24 13.17 -16.33 26.95
C PRO A 24 13.05 -15.70 25.55
N LEU A 25 12.31 -16.37 24.66
CA LEU A 25 11.86 -15.80 23.39
C LEU A 25 10.95 -14.61 23.72
N VAL A 26 11.44 -13.39 23.49
CA VAL A 26 10.63 -12.19 23.58
C VAL A 26 9.58 -12.24 22.47
N ALA A 27 8.32 -12.44 22.85
CA ALA A 27 7.21 -12.46 21.90
C ALA A 27 6.93 -11.05 21.39
N VAL A 28 7.37 -10.77 20.15
CA VAL A 28 7.06 -9.50 19.46
C VAL A 28 5.61 -9.56 18.98
N LYS A 29 4.73 -8.81 19.64
CA LYS A 29 3.33 -8.68 19.22
C LYS A 29 3.25 -7.81 17.98
N VAL A 30 3.00 -8.41 16.82
CA VAL A 30 2.71 -7.68 15.59
C VAL A 30 1.36 -6.99 15.74
N ILE A 31 1.39 -5.66 15.85
CA ILE A 31 0.21 -4.81 15.91
C ILE A 31 -0.22 -4.52 14.46
N ARG A 32 -1.36 -5.07 14.01
CA ARG A 32 -1.95 -4.65 12.73
C ARG A 32 -2.66 -3.32 12.95
N THR A 33 -2.17 -2.26 12.35
CA THR A 33 -2.88 -0.98 12.32
C THR A 33 -4.11 -1.11 11.41
N PRO A 34 -5.24 -0.44 11.74
CA PRO A 34 -6.37 -0.37 10.83
C PRO A 34 -5.94 0.36 9.55
N ARG A 35 -6.27 -0.24 8.39
CA ARG A 35 -6.01 0.38 7.08
C ARG A 35 -6.86 1.64 6.97
N TYR A 36 -6.22 2.81 6.95
CA TYR A 36 -6.87 4.08 6.63
C TYR A 36 -7.41 4.02 5.20
N LYS A 37 -8.74 3.96 5.04
CA LYS A 37 -9.41 4.02 3.72
C LYS A 37 -9.36 5.45 3.20
N ILE A 38 -8.37 5.75 2.36
CA ILE A 38 -8.45 6.92 1.48
C ILE A 38 -9.29 6.49 0.29
N ASN A 39 -10.49 7.06 0.12
CA ASN A 39 -11.30 6.82 -1.07
C ASN A 39 -10.67 7.54 -2.27
N THR A 40 -9.78 6.84 -2.97
CA THR A 40 -9.13 7.28 -4.21
C THR A 40 -9.70 6.57 -5.44
N GLU A 41 -10.96 6.15 -5.39
CA GLU A 41 -11.59 5.44 -6.50
C GLU A 41 -11.63 6.29 -7.77
N SER A 42 -11.23 5.70 -8.90
CA SER A 42 -11.36 6.28 -10.23
C SER A 42 -12.24 5.36 -11.07
N ARG A 43 -13.07 5.94 -11.94
CA ARG A 43 -14.03 5.19 -12.76
C ARG A 43 -14.00 5.68 -14.20
N ALA A 44 -13.65 4.78 -15.11
CA ALA A 44 -13.86 4.89 -16.54
C ALA A 44 -15.08 4.04 -16.91
N ALA A 45 -16.19 4.66 -17.32
CA ALA A 45 -17.47 3.99 -17.52
C ALA A 45 -17.84 3.73 -18.99
N ALA A 46 -17.17 4.38 -19.95
CA ALA A 46 -17.51 4.34 -21.36
C ALA A 46 -16.44 3.68 -22.22
N SER A 47 -16.79 3.39 -23.47
CA SER A 47 -15.89 2.78 -24.44
C SER A 47 -14.65 3.65 -24.66
N ALA A 48 -13.48 3.04 -24.46
CA ALA A 48 -12.17 3.69 -24.60
C ALA A 48 -12.01 4.97 -23.74
N SER A 49 -12.65 5.02 -22.55
CA SER A 49 -12.42 6.13 -21.61
C SER A 49 -11.27 5.87 -20.64
N ILE A 50 -10.65 6.95 -20.15
CA ILE A 50 -9.48 6.92 -19.26
C ILE A 50 -9.75 7.75 -18.01
N ALA A 51 -9.64 7.14 -16.82
CA ALA A 51 -9.81 7.83 -15.54
C ALA A 51 -8.59 7.60 -14.63
N ILE A 52 -7.80 8.64 -14.37
CA ILE A 52 -6.53 8.55 -13.62
C ILE A 52 -6.50 9.57 -12.47
N GLY A 53 -6.30 9.10 -11.25
CA GLY A 53 -6.16 9.92 -10.04
C GLY A 53 -7.22 9.61 -8.98
N ALA A 54 -7.44 10.50 -8.01
CA ALA A 54 -8.35 10.23 -6.89
C ALA A 54 -9.74 10.82 -7.15
N LYS A 55 -10.79 10.01 -7.04
CA LYS A 55 -12.18 10.45 -7.29
C LYS A 55 -12.40 10.95 -8.73
N THR A 56 -11.77 10.32 -9.72
CA THR A 56 -11.92 10.73 -11.12
C THR A 56 -13.00 9.95 -11.84
N LEU A 57 -13.69 10.61 -12.76
CA LEU A 57 -14.85 10.06 -13.47
C LEU A 57 -14.75 10.35 -14.98
N SER A 58 -14.71 9.31 -15.80
CA SER A 58 -14.67 9.42 -17.27
C SER A 58 -15.82 8.63 -17.88
N GLU A 59 -16.90 9.34 -18.20
CA GLU A 59 -18.20 8.79 -18.61
C GLU A 59 -18.52 8.95 -20.09
N GLY A 60 -17.81 9.80 -20.82
CA GLY A 60 -17.99 9.93 -22.28
C GLY A 60 -17.21 8.89 -23.09
N ALA A 61 -17.69 8.48 -24.25
CA ALA A 61 -16.92 7.61 -25.15
C ALA A 61 -15.65 8.33 -25.62
N LEU A 62 -14.49 7.66 -25.64
CA LEU A 62 -13.19 8.28 -25.93
C LEU A 62 -12.79 9.42 -24.97
N SER A 63 -13.43 9.53 -23.81
CA SER A 63 -13.16 10.61 -22.85
C SER A 63 -11.91 10.33 -22.00
N THR A 64 -11.27 11.40 -21.50
CA THR A 64 -10.15 11.30 -20.56
C THR A 64 -10.36 12.23 -19.36
N ALA A 65 -10.26 11.71 -18.14
CA ALA A 65 -10.29 12.45 -16.89
C ALA A 65 -9.04 12.14 -16.06
N ILE A 66 -8.19 13.15 -15.82
CA ILE A 66 -6.95 13.01 -15.03
C ILE A 66 -6.89 14.08 -13.94
N GLY A 67 -6.66 13.69 -12.69
CA GLY A 67 -6.53 14.63 -11.58
C GLY A 67 -7.19 14.15 -10.28
N VAL A 68 -7.65 15.09 -9.46
CA VAL A 68 -8.39 14.77 -8.23
C VAL A 68 -9.76 15.40 -8.33
N GLN A 69 -10.82 14.60 -8.19
CA GLN A 69 -12.19 15.03 -8.45
C GLN A 69 -12.40 15.58 -9.88
N SER A 70 -11.66 15.05 -10.87
CA SER A 70 -11.87 15.42 -12.28
C SER A 70 -12.99 14.60 -12.91
N SER A 71 -13.73 15.21 -13.83
CA SER A 71 -14.88 14.60 -14.51
C SER A 71 -14.87 14.90 -16.01
N SER A 72 -15.05 13.88 -16.84
CA SER A 72 -15.14 14.01 -18.30
C SER A 72 -16.35 13.21 -18.81
N SER A 73 -17.47 13.89 -19.06
CA SER A 73 -18.75 13.27 -19.43
C SER A 73 -19.08 13.38 -20.92
N GLY A 74 -18.28 14.09 -21.71
CA GLY A 74 -18.49 14.25 -23.14
C GLY A 74 -17.78 13.23 -24.02
N VAL A 75 -18.34 12.93 -25.21
CA VAL A 75 -17.66 12.15 -26.24
C VAL A 75 -16.40 12.91 -26.67
N ALA A 76 -15.29 12.19 -26.69
CA ALA A 76 -13.95 12.72 -26.94
C ALA A 76 -13.54 13.91 -26.02
N SER A 77 -14.21 14.11 -24.87
CA SER A 77 -13.87 15.22 -23.96
C SER A 77 -12.68 14.89 -23.08
N SER A 78 -11.93 15.93 -22.68
CA SER A 78 -10.75 15.77 -21.83
C SER A 78 -10.74 16.76 -20.66
N ALA A 79 -10.57 16.26 -19.44
CA ALA A 79 -10.53 17.06 -18.21
C ALA A 79 -9.25 16.74 -17.41
N PHE A 80 -8.37 17.75 -17.24
CA PHE A 80 -7.09 17.62 -16.54
C PHE A 80 -7.00 18.59 -15.36
N GLY A 81 -6.76 18.10 -14.15
CA GLY A 81 -6.52 18.91 -12.95
C GLY A 81 -7.45 18.60 -11.77
N ILE A 82 -7.30 19.37 -10.69
CA ILE A 82 -8.19 19.33 -9.52
C ILE A 82 -9.56 19.92 -9.90
N GLY A 83 -10.64 19.16 -9.72
CA GLY A 83 -12.00 19.63 -9.99
C GLY A 83 -12.30 19.93 -11.47
N ALA A 84 -11.40 19.56 -12.38
CA ALA A 84 -11.55 19.82 -13.80
C ALA A 84 -12.77 19.08 -14.35
N SER A 85 -13.59 19.77 -15.14
CA SER A 85 -14.83 19.21 -15.69
C SER A 85 -14.91 19.49 -17.18
N ALA A 86 -15.15 18.45 -17.99
CA ALA A 86 -15.40 18.56 -19.41
C ALA A 86 -16.70 17.84 -19.75
N SER A 87 -17.54 18.49 -20.54
CA SER A 87 -18.84 17.97 -21.00
C SER A 87 -19.06 18.42 -22.43
N GLU A 88 -19.93 17.72 -23.15
CA GLU A 88 -20.30 18.17 -24.49
C GLU A 88 -21.12 19.46 -24.43
N LYS A 89 -20.74 20.41 -25.27
CA LYS A 89 -21.58 21.57 -25.59
C LYS A 89 -21.77 21.55 -27.10
N CYS A 90 -22.83 20.90 -27.57
CA CYS A 90 -23.22 20.97 -28.97
C CYS A 90 -23.82 22.36 -29.24
N HIS A 91 -23.05 23.25 -29.88
CA HIS A 91 -23.57 24.43 -30.56
C HIS A 91 -23.66 24.09 -32.06
N GLY A 92 -24.82 23.58 -32.48
CA GLY A 92 -25.14 23.38 -33.90
C GLY A 92 -24.49 22.16 -34.57
N CYS A 93 -24.58 20.97 -33.97
CA CYS A 93 -24.24 19.72 -34.64
C CYS A 93 -25.40 19.31 -35.57
N TYR A 94 -25.18 19.45 -36.88
CA TYR A 94 -25.89 18.73 -37.94
C TYR A 94 -25.09 17.49 -38.33
#